data_AF-A0A7K3GMB4-F1
#
_entry.id   AF-A0A7K3GMB4-F1
#
_cell.length_a   1.000
_cell.length_b   1.000
_cell.length_c   1.000
_cell.angle_alpha   90.00
_cell.angle_beta   90.00
_cell.angle_gamma   90.00
#
_symmetry.space_group_name_H-M   'P 1'
#
loop_
_entity.id
_entity.type
_entity.pdbx_description
1 polymer ?
#
loop_
_entity_poly.entity_id
_entity_poly.type
_entity_poly.pdbx_seq_one_letter_code
_entity_poly.pdbx_strand_id
1 'polypeptide(L)' 'VMAQPEIKIISMTVTEKGYCHDPATGNLNILHPDIQHDIENISTPKSAIGFIVAALNVRFKSGIKSFTVL' A
#
# COMPACT_ATOMS: atom_id res chain seq x y z
N VAL A 1 4.19 13.00 -2.35
CA VAL A 1 4.85 12.39 -3.53
C VAL A 1 3.94 11.39 -4.22
N MET A 2 3.65 10.20 -3.69
CA MET A 2 2.81 9.19 -4.38
C MET A 2 1.40 9.65 -4.79
N ALA A 3 0.79 10.56 -4.04
CA ALA A 3 -0.54 11.08 -4.34
C ALA A 3 -0.58 12.13 -5.47
N GLN A 4 0.57 12.61 -5.96
CA GLN A 4 0.65 13.65 -7.00
C GLN A 4 -0.03 13.21 -8.31
N PRO A 5 -0.86 14.06 -8.94
CA PRO A 5 -1.63 13.68 -10.14
C PRO A 5 -0.80 13.12 -11.28
N GLU A 6 0.45 13.55 -11.43
CA GLU A 6 1.37 13.15 -12.50
C GLU A 6 1.85 11.70 -12.35
N ILE A 7 1.82 11.16 -11.12
CA ILE A 7 2.15 9.76 -10.85
C ILE A 7 1.00 8.87 -11.31
N LYS A 8 1.30 8.00 -12.29
CA LYS A 8 0.34 7.06 -12.91
C LYS A 8 0.66 5.59 -12.65
N ILE A 9 1.92 5.28 -12.30
CA ILE A 9 2.39 3.92 -12.05
C ILE A 9 3.28 3.94 -10.81
N ILE A 10 3.05 2.98 -9.91
CA ILE A 10 3.96 2.63 -8.81
C ILE A 10 4.46 1.22 -9.11
N SER A 11 5.75 1.06 -9.35
CA SER A 11 6.36 -0.26 -9.51
C SER A 11 6.94 -0.78 -8.19
N MET A 12 6.92 -2.09 -7.99
CA MET A 12 7.47 -2.74 -6.80
C MET A 12 8.49 -3.81 -7.17
N THR A 13 9.70 -3.67 -6.63
CA THR A 13 10.74 -4.72 -6.68
C THR A 13 11.07 -5.16 -5.26
N VAL A 14 10.04 -5.59 -4.54
CA VAL A 14 10.17 -6.15 -3.21
C VAL A 14 10.33 -7.67 -3.31
N THR A 15 11.03 -8.27 -2.34
CA THR A 15 11.06 -9.72 -2.18
C THR A 15 9.66 -10.26 -1.84
N GLU A 16 9.46 -11.58 -1.91
CA GLU A 16 8.20 -12.24 -1.59
C GLU A 16 7.65 -11.84 -0.20
N LYS A 17 8.56 -11.61 0.76
CA LYS A 17 8.21 -11.16 2.12
C LYS A 17 7.66 -9.72 2.15
N GLY A 18 8.07 -8.87 1.21
CA GLY A 18 7.64 -7.48 1.15
C GLY A 18 6.15 -7.28 0.84
N TYR A 19 5.47 -8.32 0.33
CA TYR A 19 4.03 -8.32 0.10
C TYR A 19 3.20 -8.60 1.36
N CYS A 20 3.84 -8.88 2.50
CA CYS A 20 3.16 -9.20 3.77
C CYS A 20 2.08 -10.30 3.62
N HIS A 21 2.29 -11.24 2.70
CA HIS A 21 1.33 -12.31 2.43
C HIS A 21 1.58 -13.53 3.32
N ASP A 22 0.53 -14.29 3.59
CA ASP A 22 0.61 -15.63 4.17
C ASP A 22 1.08 -16.60 3.07
N PRO A 23 2.26 -17.26 3.22
CA PRO A 23 2.81 -18.10 2.16
C PRO A 23 1.96 -19.33 1.80
N ALA A 24 1.12 -19.81 2.73
CA ALA A 24 0.28 -20.98 2.50
C ALA A 24 -0.98 -20.64 1.70
N THR A 25 -1.51 -19.42 1.89
CA THR A 25 -2.78 -19.01 1.27
C THR A 25 -2.63 -17.98 0.16
N GLY A 26 -1.50 -17.28 0.09
CA GLY A 26 -1.29 -16.15 -0.82
C GLY A 26 -2.05 -14.87 -0.41
N ASN A 27 -2.89 -14.93 0.62
CA ASN A 27 -3.66 -13.78 1.09
C ASN A 27 -2.79 -12.83 1.89
N LEU A 28 -3.27 -11.60 2.08
CA LEU A 28 -2.65 -10.67 3.02
C LEU A 28 -2.64 -11.27 4.43
N ASN A 29 -1.47 -11.31 5.06
CA ASN A 29 -1.34 -11.69 6.45
C ASN A 29 -1.70 -10.49 7.34
N ILE A 30 -2.95 -10.43 7.79
CA ILE A 30 -3.46 -9.36 8.68
C ILE A 30 -2.81 -9.36 10.06
N LEU A 31 -2.12 -10.44 10.44
CA LEU A 31 -1.37 -10.54 11.70
C LEU A 31 0.08 -10.08 11.55
N HIS A 32 0.54 -9.71 10.35
CA HIS A 32 1.87 -9.16 10.16
C HIS A 32 2.00 -7.83 10.93
N PRO A 33 3.07 -7.61 11.72
CA PRO A 33 3.20 -6.43 12.58
C PRO A 33 3.04 -5.10 11.85
N ASP A 34 3.62 -4.98 10.65
CA ASP A 34 3.48 -3.76 9.84
C ASP A 34 2.05 -3.56 9.32
N ILE A 35 1.32 -4.64 9.03
CA ILE A 35 -0.08 -4.55 8.58
C ILE A 35 -0.98 -4.13 9.74
N GLN A 36 -0.78 -4.68 10.94
CA GLN A 36 -1.48 -4.23 12.14
C GLN A 36 -1.22 -2.75 12.44
N HIS A 37 0.05 -2.33 12.38
CA HIS A 37 0.43 -0.92 12.54
C HIS A 37 -0.28 -0.03 11.50
N ASP A 38 -0.32 -0.44 10.23
CA ASP A 38 -0.91 0.34 9.14
C ASP A 38 -2.43 0.47 9.24
N ILE A 39 -3.11 -0.58 9.69
CA ILE A 39 -4.56 -0.58 9.95
C ILE A 39 -4.90 0.47 11.02
N GLU A 40 -4.10 0.54 12.08
CA GLU A 40 -4.30 1.49 13.18
C GLU A 40 -3.83 2.91 12.84
N ASN A 41 -2.83 3.06 11.97
CA ASN A 41 -2.10 4.32 11.75
C ASN A 41 -1.90 4.65 10.26
N ILE A 42 -3.00 4.73 9.49
CA ILE A 42 -2.94 4.91 8.03
C ILE A 42 -2.26 6.20 7.55
N SER A 43 -2.13 7.21 8.41
CA SER A 43 -1.40 8.46 8.10
C SER A 43 0.13 8.29 8.16
N THR A 44 0.61 7.25 8.83
CA THR A 44 2.04 6.95 9.03
C THR A 44 2.31 5.46 8.83
N PRO A 45 2.09 4.93 7.62
CA PRO A 45 2.25 3.51 7.34
C PRO A 45 3.72 3.08 7.33
N LYS A 46 3.95 1.78 7.47
CA LYS A 46 5.24 1.09 7.44
C LYS A 46 5.35 0.11 6.28
N SER A 47 4.27 -0.61 5.94
CA SER A 47 4.32 -1.57 4.83
C SER A 47 4.18 -0.88 3.48
N ALA A 48 4.70 -1.50 2.43
CA ALA A 48 4.49 -1.04 1.05
C ALA A 48 3.00 -0.92 0.70
N ILE A 49 2.20 -1.88 1.17
CA ILE A 49 0.74 -1.89 0.99
C ILE A 49 0.09 -0.69 1.68
N GLY A 50 0.49 -0.39 2.93
CA GLY A 50 0.00 0.76 3.68
C GLY A 50 0.30 2.08 2.98
N PHE A 51 1.53 2.27 2.46
CA PHE A 51 1.87 3.46 1.67
C PHE A 51 1.00 3.60 0.41
N ILE A 52 0.79 2.51 -0.33
CA ILE A 52 -0.06 2.49 -1.53
C ILE A 52 -1.51 2.85 -1.18
N VAL A 53 -2.09 2.22 -0.17
CA VAL A 53 -3.48 2.47 0.26
C VAL A 53 -3.65 3.89 0.79
N ALA A 54 -2.71 4.40 1.59
CA ALA A 54 -2.72 5.78 2.08
C ALA A 54 -2.71 6.79 0.93
N ALA A 55 -1.86 6.57 -0.08
CA ALA A 55 -1.81 7.42 -1.26
C ALA A 55 -3.10 7.36 -2.09
N LEU A 56 -3.68 6.16 -2.29
CA LEU A 56 -4.95 6.00 -2.99
C LEU A 56 -6.11 6.68 -2.24
N ASN A 57 -6.14 6.61 -0.91
CA ASN A 57 -7.13 7.29 -0.09
C ASN A 57 -7.07 8.82 -0.26
N VAL A 58 -5.86 9.40 -0.25
CA VAL A 58 -5.66 10.84 -0.50
C VAL A 58 -6.15 11.22 -1.90
N ARG A 59 -5.80 10.44 -2.93
CA ARG A 59 -6.25 10.68 -4.31
C ARG A 59 -7.76 10.59 -4.44
N PHE A 60 -8.36 9.56 -3.87
CA PHE A 60 -9.80 9.35 -3.87
C PHE A 60 -10.54 10.54 -3.25
N LYS A 61 -10.13 10.97 -2.05
CA LYS A 61 -10.70 12.15 -1.37
C LYS A 61 -10.53 13.45 -2.15
N SER A 62 -9.50 13.54 -2.99
CA SER A 62 -9.16 14.74 -3.77
C SER A 62 -9.67 14.68 -5.22
N GLY A 63 -10.44 13.65 -5.61
CA GLY A 63 -10.93 13.49 -6.98
C GLY A 63 -9.85 13.20 -8.02
N ILE A 64 -8.65 12.76 -7.60
CA ILE A 64 -7.55 12.41 -8.48
C ILE A 64 -7.70 10.94 -8.90
N LYS A 65 -7.59 10.65 -10.21
CA LYS A 65 -7.64 9.27 -10.74
C LYS A 65 -6.62 8.36 -10.05
N SER A 66 -6.88 7.06 -9.92
CA SER A 66 -5.92 6.10 -9.38
C SER A 66 -4.62 5.99 -10.21
N PHE A 67 -3.66 5.23 -9.70
CA PHE A 67 -2.47 4.77 -10.42
C PHE A 67 -2.48 3.24 -10.52
N THR A 68 -1.72 2.70 -11.47
CA THR A 68 -1.44 1.25 -11.57
C THR A 68 -0.37 0.87 -10.58
N VAL A 69 -0.51 -0.29 -9.92
CA VAL A 69 0.57 -0.95 -9.18
C VAL A 69 1.11 -2.07 -10.07
N LEU A 70 2.42 -2.06 -10.31
CA LEU A 70 3.13 -2.98 -11.20
C LEU A 70 4.17 -3.83 -10.45
#